data_AF-A0A7V5PYC4-F1
#
_entry.id   AF-A0A7V5PYC4-F1
#
_cell.length_a   1.000
_cell.length_b   1.000
_cell.length_c   1.000
_cell.angle_alpha   90.00
_cell.angle_beta   90.00
_cell.angle_gamma   90.00
#
_symmetry.space_group_name_H-M   'P 1'
#
loop_
_entity.id
_entity.type
_entity.pdbx_description
1 polymer ?
#
loop_
_entity_poly.entity_id
_entity_poly.type
_entity_poly.pdbx_seq_one_letter_code
_entity_poly.pdbx_strand_id
1 'polypeptide(L)'
;MKTRVTDGRTEKKASPLGHSSALAVLSVRHEKGNERMHSVTRPERYRGQLPSVGARLRTSFVLFVVWAATISLPRFSERTALADEPLPMPRGPRLKALVPNDGSVPLCIGGTIGYRQLGTSAETIFVREFEFLTPANAFKQTTIHPEPGKWRWRKADAFVEYCAKHNYVMRLHAAVSPQCSAWAEEDHRTSEELLKNLEEYVTAVCKRYNGRPHVRWMDVVNETVTRDGKWFGPKPGVGKWQNPWTQIGFDETHPLRPPLYIKRAFELANKHAPNIKLLINQHGGMEPPMWDKVKRIVLYLREKGIRIDGIGWQGHVDTGWEKDPDNLRRLNELITWAHRHKLEFHVTENTVWMRRENANNAEGQAATFAAIVRTLLEHAEEGVVTWNAWQMRDSDTQRAEFRGTLFDSAGRPKPSYYAVQRELAAWASRWNQTSHQRTAAATTTRVAAKAPRPNIVLVLADDLGWTGLGCYGSEFYETPQIDRLASQGVRFTAAFSAGATCAPSRASIMTGLYTPAHR
;
A
#
# COMPACT_ATOMS: atom_id res chain seq x y z
N MET A 1 45.18 -1.06 -54.19
CA MET A 1 46.35 -0.18 -54.34
C MET A 1 46.79 0.26 -52.94
N LYS A 2 48.04 -0.05 -52.54
CA LYS A 2 48.79 0.39 -51.32
C LYS A 2 48.04 0.45 -49.96
N THR A 3 48.17 -0.54 -49.06
CA THR A 3 49.15 -0.61 -47.94
C THR A 3 49.25 0.59 -46.98
N ARG A 4 48.92 0.37 -45.69
CA ARG A 4 49.95 0.13 -44.63
C ARG A 4 49.37 -0.35 -43.29
N VAL A 5 50.18 -1.11 -42.56
CA VAL A 5 50.06 -1.50 -41.15
C VAL A 5 51.05 -0.69 -40.33
N THR A 6 50.76 -0.40 -39.05
CA THR A 6 51.80 -0.32 -38.00
C THR A 6 51.21 -0.51 -36.59
N ASP A 7 52.01 -1.18 -35.74
CA ASP A 7 51.80 -1.49 -34.31
C ASP A 7 52.52 -0.44 -33.42
N GLY A 8 52.28 -0.41 -32.10
CA GLY A 8 52.95 0.59 -31.23
C GLY A 8 52.66 0.56 -29.72
N ARG A 9 53.60 -0.01 -28.96
CA ARG A 9 53.73 -0.01 -27.48
C ARG A 9 54.91 0.92 -27.07
N THR A 10 55.12 1.46 -25.85
CA THR A 10 54.49 1.27 -24.50
C THR A 10 54.91 2.40 -23.51
N GLU A 11 54.19 2.51 -22.37
CA GLU A 11 54.68 2.89 -21.01
C GLU A 11 55.20 4.31 -20.60
N LYS A 12 54.54 4.84 -19.54
CA LYS A 12 55.04 5.33 -18.22
C LYS A 12 55.74 6.69 -17.98
N LYS A 13 55.41 7.20 -16.76
CA LYS A 13 56.00 8.25 -15.87
C LYS A 13 55.63 9.72 -16.14
N ALA A 14 55.55 10.63 -15.15
CA ALA A 14 55.19 10.53 -13.71
C ALA A 14 55.17 11.95 -13.07
N SER A 15 54.13 12.30 -12.28
CA SER A 15 54.16 13.29 -11.16
C SER A 15 54.50 14.78 -11.49
N PRO A 16 54.26 15.78 -10.60
CA PRO A 16 53.89 15.69 -9.18
C PRO A 16 52.67 16.55 -8.72
N LEU A 17 52.50 16.56 -7.39
CA LEU A 17 51.37 17.09 -6.61
C LEU A 17 51.24 18.63 -6.59
N GLY A 18 50.01 19.08 -6.30
CA GLY A 18 49.72 20.41 -5.77
C GLY A 18 48.36 20.43 -5.07
N HIS A 19 48.33 20.21 -3.76
CA HIS A 19 47.13 20.48 -2.94
C HIS A 19 47.13 21.95 -2.52
N SER A 20 46.00 22.64 -2.68
CA SER A 20 45.75 23.92 -2.04
C SER A 20 44.38 23.89 -1.36
N SER A 21 44.37 24.13 -0.06
CA SER A 21 43.17 24.11 0.78
C SER A 21 42.56 25.51 0.83
N ALA A 22 41.37 25.69 0.26
CA ALA A 22 40.60 26.92 0.44
C ALA A 22 39.84 26.86 1.78
N LEU A 23 40.25 27.70 2.74
CA LEU A 23 39.63 27.80 4.05
C LEU A 23 38.50 28.85 4.02
N ALA A 24 37.24 28.41 3.98
CA ALA A 24 36.08 29.31 4.09
C ALA A 24 35.56 29.34 5.53
N VAL A 25 35.88 30.41 6.27
CA VAL A 25 35.43 30.62 7.66
C VAL A 25 34.14 31.42 7.66
N LEU A 26 33.00 30.75 7.92
CA LEU A 26 31.72 31.43 8.17
C LEU A 26 31.64 31.83 9.64
N SER A 27 31.87 33.11 9.91
CA SER A 27 31.68 33.74 11.22
C SER A 27 30.20 34.13 11.40
N VAL A 28 29.52 33.52 12.36
CA VAL A 28 28.20 33.98 12.82
C VAL A 28 28.41 34.94 13.98
N ARG A 29 28.20 36.24 13.74
CA ARG A 29 28.15 37.24 14.83
C ARG A 29 26.88 37.03 15.65
N HIS A 30 27.05 36.96 16.97
CA HIS A 30 25.94 36.99 17.91
C HIS A 30 25.79 38.43 18.41
N GLU A 31 24.87 39.20 17.83
CA GLU A 31 24.54 40.51 18.37
C GLU A 31 23.71 40.36 19.64
N LYS A 32 24.09 41.10 20.68
CA LYS A 32 23.37 41.17 21.96
C LYS A 32 22.50 42.43 21.96
N GLY A 33 21.19 42.25 21.75
CA GLY A 33 20.20 43.23 22.20
C GLY A 33 20.27 43.38 23.72
N ASN A 34 20.26 44.62 24.20
CA ASN A 34 20.50 44.96 25.60
C ASN A 34 19.27 45.65 26.19
N GLU A 35 18.42 44.89 26.89
CA GLU A 35 17.37 45.45 27.73
C GLU A 35 17.59 45.05 29.18
N ARG A 36 17.54 46.06 30.07
CA ARG A 36 17.63 45.88 31.52
C ARG A 36 16.22 45.79 32.08
N MET A 37 15.98 44.82 32.95
CA MET A 37 14.99 45.00 34.01
C MET A 37 15.61 44.63 35.37
N HIS A 38 15.23 45.39 36.39
CA HIS A 38 15.86 45.37 37.70
C HIS A 38 15.49 44.12 38.49
N SER A 39 16.46 43.52 39.17
CA SER A 39 16.19 42.67 40.34
C SER A 39 16.92 43.25 41.56
N VAL A 40 16.14 43.43 42.64
CA VAL A 40 16.64 43.82 43.95
C VAL A 40 16.36 42.66 44.89
N THR A 41 17.41 41.99 45.39
CA THR A 41 17.53 41.49 46.77
C THR A 41 18.93 40.92 47.03
N ARG A 42 19.29 40.78 48.32
CA ARG A 42 20.66 40.57 48.81
C ARG A 42 21.12 39.10 48.79
N PRO A 43 22.44 38.85 48.85
CA PRO A 43 23.02 37.51 48.91
C PRO A 43 23.22 37.00 50.34
N GLU A 44 23.26 35.69 50.51
CA GLU A 44 23.98 35.05 51.63
C GLU A 44 25.12 34.16 51.13
N ARG A 45 26.15 34.07 51.97
CA ARG A 45 27.43 33.43 51.68
C ARG A 45 27.45 32.04 52.30
N TYR A 46 28.19 31.11 51.70
CA TYR A 46 29.09 30.28 52.50
C TYR A 46 30.48 30.20 51.85
N ARG A 47 31.52 30.20 52.70
CA ARG A 47 32.93 30.26 52.32
C ARG A 47 33.54 28.87 52.22
N GLY A 48 34.47 28.69 51.28
CA GLY A 48 35.47 27.62 51.25
C GLY A 48 36.67 28.08 50.41
N GLN A 49 37.89 28.01 50.94
CA GLN A 49 39.07 28.72 50.41
C GLN A 49 40.06 27.82 49.64
N LEU A 50 40.53 28.33 48.48
CA LEU A 50 41.94 28.37 48.01
C LEU A 50 42.72 27.03 47.82
N PRO A 51 43.96 27.02 47.25
CA PRO A 51 44.22 27.43 45.87
C PRO A 51 45.17 26.47 45.08
N SER A 52 45.23 26.68 43.76
CA SER A 52 46.36 26.44 42.83
C SER A 52 47.48 25.42 43.14
N VAL A 53 47.66 24.45 42.23
CA VAL A 53 48.99 24.10 41.70
C VAL A 53 48.89 23.93 40.19
N GLY A 54 49.74 24.64 39.44
CA GLY A 54 49.95 24.41 38.01
C GLY A 54 51.36 23.89 37.77
N ALA A 55 51.50 22.70 37.19
CA ALA A 55 52.76 22.21 36.64
C ALA A 55 52.47 21.27 35.45
N ARG A 56 53.04 21.59 34.29
CA ARG A 56 53.08 20.71 33.11
C ARG A 56 54.44 20.01 33.07
N LEU A 57 54.45 18.70 32.83
CA LEU A 57 55.45 17.91 32.07
C LEU A 57 54.96 16.45 32.11
N ARG A 58 54.25 15.99 31.08
CA ARG A 58 54.75 15.23 29.90
C ARG A 58 55.03 13.74 30.16
N THR A 59 54.35 12.94 29.33
CA THR A 59 54.67 11.56 28.88
C THR A 59 54.73 10.44 29.91
N SER A 60 53.67 9.62 29.88
CA SER A 60 53.80 8.18 29.62
C SER A 60 52.63 7.72 28.72
N PHE A 61 52.91 6.81 27.78
CA PHE A 61 51.93 6.29 26.83
C PHE A 61 50.99 5.28 27.49
N VAL A 62 49.70 5.33 27.16
CA VAL A 62 48.80 4.16 27.25
C VAL A 62 48.19 3.94 25.88
N LEU A 63 48.53 2.80 25.29
CA LEU A 63 48.17 2.43 23.93
C LEU A 63 46.77 1.81 23.90
N PHE A 64 45.73 2.61 23.68
CA PHE A 64 44.42 2.07 23.30
C PHE A 64 44.44 1.65 21.83
N VAL A 65 44.71 0.36 21.60
CA VAL A 65 44.46 -0.28 20.30
C VAL A 65 42.95 -0.43 20.13
N VAL A 66 42.30 0.63 19.68
CA VAL A 66 40.94 0.53 19.14
C VAL A 66 41.06 -0.25 17.84
N TRP A 67 40.51 -1.46 17.83
CA TRP A 67 40.32 -2.21 16.60
C TRP A 67 39.30 -1.45 15.76
N ALA A 68 39.78 -0.58 14.88
CA ALA A 68 39.00 0.05 13.85
C ALA A 68 38.61 -1.03 12.84
N ALA A 69 37.64 -1.87 13.24
CA ALA A 69 36.80 -2.56 12.28
C ALA A 69 36.29 -1.48 11.34
N THR A 70 36.71 -1.55 10.09
CA THR A 70 36.29 -0.63 9.04
C THR A 70 34.79 -0.82 8.88
N ILE A 71 34.02 -0.03 9.63
CA ILE A 71 32.71 0.39 9.22
C ILE A 71 32.99 1.26 7.98
N SER A 72 33.18 0.57 6.86
CA SER A 72 32.69 1.02 5.58
C SER A 72 31.20 1.25 5.79
N LEU A 73 30.88 2.39 6.40
CA LEU A 73 29.63 3.09 6.17
C LEU A 73 29.52 3.02 4.66
N PRO A 74 28.48 2.37 4.10
CA PRO A 74 28.29 2.45 2.68
C PRO A 74 28.34 3.94 2.38
N ARG A 75 29.15 4.33 1.40
CA ARG A 75 28.86 5.57 0.70
C ARG A 75 27.45 5.37 0.17
N PHE A 76 26.46 5.79 0.95
CA PHE A 76 25.39 6.59 0.42
C PHE A 76 26.15 7.64 -0.41
N SER A 77 26.26 7.35 -1.71
CA SER A 77 26.17 8.44 -2.64
C SER A 77 24.93 9.18 -2.18
N GLU A 78 25.12 10.41 -1.72
CA GLU A 78 24.16 11.44 -2.03
C GLU A 78 24.02 11.42 -3.57
N ARG A 79 23.16 10.52 -4.05
CA ARG A 79 22.02 11.03 -4.77
C ARG A 79 21.38 12.00 -3.79
N THR A 80 21.83 13.25 -3.87
CA THR A 80 20.89 14.34 -3.99
C THR A 80 19.76 13.78 -4.85
N ALA A 81 18.64 13.47 -4.21
CA ALA A 81 17.41 13.45 -4.94
C ALA A 81 17.34 14.88 -5.50
N LEU A 82 17.69 15.02 -6.79
CA LEU A 82 17.08 16.06 -7.61
C LEU A 82 15.61 15.94 -7.24
N ALA A 83 15.07 16.96 -6.58
CA ALA A 83 13.71 16.90 -6.09
C ALA A 83 12.85 16.55 -7.31
N ASP A 84 12.23 15.36 -7.31
CA ASP A 84 11.37 14.92 -8.40
C ASP A 84 10.37 16.08 -8.59
N GLU A 85 10.41 16.72 -9.77
CA GLU A 85 9.56 17.86 -10.12
C GLU A 85 8.12 17.55 -9.64
N PRO A 86 7.51 18.44 -8.83
CA PRO A 86 6.32 18.09 -8.06
C PRO A 86 5.25 17.52 -8.98
N LEU A 87 4.89 16.26 -8.73
CA LEU A 87 4.09 15.48 -9.68
C LEU A 87 2.82 16.22 -10.07
N PRO A 88 2.55 16.40 -11.37
CA PRO A 88 1.41 17.19 -11.82
C PRO A 88 0.12 16.64 -11.21
N MET A 89 -0.62 17.54 -10.59
CA MET A 89 -1.86 17.22 -9.89
C MET A 89 -3.00 17.04 -10.90
N PRO A 90 -3.67 15.87 -10.93
CA PRO A 90 -4.87 15.71 -11.73
C PRO A 90 -5.96 16.68 -11.32
N ARG A 91 -6.80 17.12 -12.25
CA ARG A 91 -7.97 17.96 -11.93
C ARG A 91 -9.02 17.16 -11.13
N GLY A 92 -9.85 17.85 -10.34
CA GLY A 92 -10.98 17.24 -9.61
C GLY A 92 -10.60 16.49 -8.32
N PRO A 93 -11.53 15.72 -7.73
CA PRO A 93 -11.29 14.93 -6.51
C PRO A 93 -10.34 13.76 -6.75
N ARG A 94 -9.63 13.31 -5.70
CA ARG A 94 -8.79 12.09 -5.75
C ARG A 94 -9.67 10.86 -5.87
N LEU A 95 -9.17 9.75 -6.45
CA LEU A 95 -9.99 8.54 -6.59
C LEU A 95 -10.50 8.04 -5.22
N LYS A 96 -9.61 7.90 -4.23
CA LYS A 96 -9.98 7.53 -2.84
C LYS A 96 -10.99 8.45 -2.15
N ALA A 97 -11.06 9.72 -2.55
CA ALA A 97 -12.02 10.67 -1.96
C ALA A 97 -13.44 10.49 -2.51
N LEU A 98 -13.60 9.79 -3.64
CA LEU A 98 -14.90 9.44 -4.21
C LEU A 98 -15.47 8.16 -3.59
N VAL A 99 -14.59 7.26 -3.15
CA VAL A 99 -14.90 5.92 -2.64
C VAL A 99 -13.96 5.58 -1.48
N PRO A 100 -14.21 6.15 -0.28
CA PRO A 100 -13.34 6.01 0.89
C PRO A 100 -13.36 4.59 1.45
N ASN A 101 -12.23 4.15 2.01
CA ASN A 101 -12.08 2.78 2.51
C ASN A 101 -12.47 2.65 4.01
N ASP A 102 -13.57 3.30 4.40
CA ASP A 102 -14.09 3.36 5.78
C ASP A 102 -15.30 2.43 6.02
N GLY A 103 -15.75 1.72 4.97
CA GLY A 103 -16.92 0.85 5.01
C GLY A 103 -18.26 1.54 4.74
N SER A 104 -18.27 2.85 4.45
CA SER A 104 -19.46 3.58 3.98
C SER A 104 -19.91 3.15 2.58
N VAL A 105 -19.01 2.54 1.81
CA VAL A 105 -19.23 2.04 0.45
C VAL A 105 -18.84 0.56 0.33
N PRO A 106 -19.59 -0.27 -0.42
CA PRO A 106 -19.27 -1.67 -0.71
C PRO A 106 -18.20 -1.88 -1.81
N LEU A 107 -17.52 -0.82 -2.23
CA LEU A 107 -16.40 -0.85 -3.18
C LEU A 107 -15.08 -0.53 -2.46
N CYS A 108 -14.01 -1.25 -2.78
CA CYS A 108 -12.65 -0.85 -2.41
C CYS A 108 -11.78 -0.65 -3.66
N ILE A 109 -11.18 0.54 -3.82
CA ILE A 109 -10.22 0.81 -4.90
C ILE A 109 -8.78 0.82 -4.41
N GLY A 110 -7.88 0.18 -5.16
CA GLY A 110 -6.51 -0.06 -4.73
C GLY A 110 -5.45 0.23 -5.79
N GLY A 111 -4.22 0.29 -5.31
CA GLY A 111 -3.03 0.43 -6.12
C GLY A 111 -1.93 -0.54 -5.70
N THR A 112 -1.05 -0.85 -6.64
CA THR A 112 0.04 -1.80 -6.44
C THR A 112 1.38 -1.09 -6.56
N ILE A 113 2.23 -1.27 -5.56
CA ILE A 113 3.64 -0.84 -5.59
C ILE A 113 4.56 -1.97 -5.09
N GLY A 114 5.79 -1.97 -5.60
CA GLY A 114 6.85 -2.89 -5.20
C GLY A 114 7.79 -2.27 -4.17
N TYR A 115 8.57 -3.10 -3.47
CA TYR A 115 9.44 -2.66 -2.36
C TYR A 115 10.45 -1.56 -2.74
N ARG A 116 10.87 -1.49 -4.01
CA ARG A 116 11.81 -0.46 -4.52
C ARG A 116 11.13 0.86 -4.91
N GLN A 117 9.80 0.95 -4.81
CA GLN A 117 9.01 2.14 -5.14
C GLN A 117 8.58 2.94 -3.90
N LEU A 118 8.78 2.41 -2.70
CA LEU A 118 8.72 3.19 -1.45
C LEU A 118 9.78 4.30 -1.52
N GLY A 119 9.41 5.54 -1.15
CA GLY A 119 10.24 6.73 -1.31
C GLY A 119 10.38 7.25 -2.74
N THR A 120 9.46 6.91 -3.65
CA THR A 120 9.50 7.35 -5.06
C THR A 120 8.18 7.99 -5.51
N SER A 121 8.19 8.67 -6.65
CA SER A 121 6.99 9.20 -7.31
C SER A 121 5.85 8.16 -7.51
N ALA A 122 6.15 6.86 -7.60
CA ALA A 122 5.12 5.82 -7.63
C ALA A 122 4.38 5.69 -6.28
N GLU A 123 5.08 5.75 -5.15
CA GLU A 123 4.45 5.84 -3.83
C GLU A 123 3.69 7.16 -3.66
N THR A 124 4.22 8.28 -4.16
CA THR A 124 3.50 9.57 -4.14
C THR A 124 2.15 9.49 -4.85
N ILE A 125 2.09 8.85 -6.02
CA ILE A 125 0.83 8.59 -6.75
C ILE A 125 -0.08 7.67 -5.92
N PHE A 126 0.46 6.58 -5.36
CA PHE A 126 -0.31 5.66 -4.53
C PHE A 126 -0.98 6.38 -3.35
N VAL A 127 -0.20 7.09 -2.53
CA VAL A 127 -0.66 7.83 -1.34
C VAL A 127 -1.71 8.89 -1.70
N ARG A 128 -1.57 9.51 -2.88
CA ARG A 128 -2.49 10.53 -3.40
C ARG A 128 -3.86 9.94 -3.79
N GLU A 129 -3.90 8.75 -4.37
CA GLU A 129 -5.10 8.22 -5.04
C GLU A 129 -5.77 7.02 -4.36
N PHE A 130 -5.08 6.24 -3.51
CA PHE A 130 -5.57 4.94 -3.01
C PHE A 130 -5.38 4.74 -1.50
N GLU A 131 -6.16 3.82 -0.92
CA GLU A 131 -6.09 3.41 0.50
C GLU A 131 -6.14 1.88 0.67
N PHE A 132 -6.07 1.14 -0.44
CA PHE A 132 -5.94 -0.31 -0.51
C PHE A 132 -4.66 -0.63 -1.31
N LEU A 133 -3.71 -1.32 -0.67
CA LEU A 133 -2.41 -1.66 -1.24
C LEU A 133 -2.28 -3.15 -1.54
N THR A 134 -1.80 -3.47 -2.75
CA THR A 134 -1.30 -4.82 -3.07
C THR A 134 0.23 -4.78 -3.25
N PRO A 135 1.04 -5.47 -2.42
CA PRO A 135 2.50 -5.45 -2.55
C PRO A 135 2.99 -6.34 -3.71
N ALA A 136 3.39 -5.75 -4.84
CA ALA A 136 3.57 -6.42 -6.15
C ALA A 136 4.28 -7.79 -6.14
N ASN A 137 5.43 -7.88 -5.46
CA ASN A 137 6.28 -9.07 -5.43
C ASN A 137 6.68 -9.48 -4.00
N ALA A 138 6.30 -8.71 -2.97
CA ALA A 138 6.85 -8.88 -1.63
C ALA A 138 6.36 -10.15 -0.93
N PHE A 139 5.19 -10.67 -1.33
CA PHE A 139 4.55 -11.87 -0.75
C PHE A 139 4.63 -13.11 -1.63
N LYS A 140 5.34 -13.05 -2.76
CA LYS A 140 5.60 -14.21 -3.59
C LYS A 140 6.63 -15.13 -2.91
N GLN A 141 6.45 -16.45 -3.08
CA GLN A 141 7.33 -17.46 -2.50
C GLN A 141 8.81 -17.22 -2.84
N THR A 142 9.13 -16.88 -4.10
CA THR A 142 10.47 -16.42 -4.56
C THR A 142 11.14 -15.40 -3.65
N THR A 143 10.34 -14.51 -3.03
CA THR A 143 10.82 -13.40 -2.22
C THR A 143 10.85 -13.75 -0.73
N ILE A 144 9.85 -14.46 -0.19
CA ILE A 144 9.76 -14.81 1.24
C ILE A 144 10.53 -16.10 1.56
N HIS A 145 10.38 -17.13 0.74
CA HIS A 145 10.91 -18.49 0.96
C HIS A 145 11.67 -18.96 -0.30
N PRO A 146 12.82 -18.33 -0.58
CA PRO A 146 13.56 -18.52 -1.82
C PRO A 146 14.18 -19.90 -1.96
N GLU A 147 14.29 -20.69 -0.88
CA GLU A 147 14.88 -22.04 -0.76
C GLU A 147 14.32 -22.70 0.52
N PRO A 148 14.20 -24.04 0.60
CA PRO A 148 13.85 -24.75 1.84
C PRO A 148 14.72 -24.30 3.03
N GLY A 149 14.11 -24.16 4.21
CA GLY A 149 14.75 -23.63 5.42
C GLY A 149 15.14 -22.14 5.40
N LYS A 150 15.22 -21.46 4.24
CA LYS A 150 15.62 -20.04 4.14
C LYS A 150 14.40 -19.11 4.12
N TRP A 151 14.45 -18.05 4.92
CA TRP A 151 13.34 -17.09 5.06
C TRP A 151 13.83 -15.64 4.91
N ARG A 152 13.00 -14.80 4.26
CA ARG A 152 13.32 -13.41 3.88
C ARG A 152 12.12 -12.47 4.11
N TRP A 153 11.71 -12.33 5.37
CA TRP A 153 10.52 -11.56 5.75
C TRP A 153 10.62 -10.04 5.51
N ARG A 154 11.84 -9.47 5.51
CA ARG A 154 12.12 -8.02 5.50
C ARG A 154 11.26 -7.16 4.56
N LYS A 155 11.01 -7.62 3.32
CA LYS A 155 10.21 -6.86 2.34
C LYS A 155 8.71 -6.94 2.64
N ALA A 156 8.23 -8.10 3.06
CA ALA A 156 6.83 -8.35 3.37
C ALA A 156 6.43 -7.63 4.66
N ASP A 157 7.24 -7.76 5.71
CA ASP A 157 7.08 -7.05 6.98
C ASP A 157 7.05 -5.53 6.79
N ALA A 158 7.95 -4.98 5.98
CA ALA A 158 7.97 -3.54 5.70
C ALA A 158 6.66 -3.04 5.07
N PHE A 159 5.98 -3.86 4.25
CA PHE A 159 4.66 -3.51 3.72
C PHE A 159 3.54 -3.63 4.77
N VAL A 160 3.60 -4.63 5.66
CA VAL A 160 2.66 -4.75 6.80
C VAL A 160 2.76 -3.52 7.70
N GLU A 161 3.97 -3.15 8.13
CA GLU A 161 4.16 -2.01 9.03
C GLU A 161 3.91 -0.67 8.32
N TYR A 162 4.17 -0.55 7.01
CA TYR A 162 3.76 0.60 6.20
C TYR A 162 2.23 0.74 6.14
N CYS A 163 1.50 -0.33 5.82
CA CYS A 163 0.04 -0.30 5.77
C CYS A 163 -0.57 -0.04 7.15
N ALA A 164 0.01 -0.60 8.22
CA ALA A 164 -0.38 -0.29 9.60
C ALA A 164 -0.22 1.20 9.93
N LYS A 165 0.96 1.78 9.65
CA LYS A 165 1.27 3.19 9.94
C LYS A 165 0.35 4.17 9.21
N HIS A 166 -0.05 3.84 7.99
CA HIS A 166 -0.85 4.70 7.13
C HIS A 166 -2.35 4.34 7.10
N ASN A 167 -2.79 3.38 7.91
CA ASN A 167 -4.15 2.85 7.95
C ASN A 167 -4.67 2.37 6.57
N TYR A 168 -3.80 1.78 5.76
CA TYR A 168 -4.17 1.19 4.47
C TYR A 168 -4.61 -0.26 4.62
N VAL A 169 -5.68 -0.65 3.95
CA VAL A 169 -6.02 -2.07 3.80
C VAL A 169 -4.99 -2.73 2.88
N MET A 170 -4.59 -3.96 3.18
CA MET A 170 -3.61 -4.71 2.40
C MET A 170 -4.18 -6.06 1.93
N ARG A 171 -3.83 -6.44 0.70
CA ARG A 171 -4.01 -7.79 0.14
C ARG A 171 -2.67 -8.49 0.00
N LEU A 172 -2.58 -9.73 0.51
CA LEU A 172 -1.40 -10.57 0.33
C LEU A 172 -1.44 -11.22 -1.06
N HIS A 173 -0.48 -10.85 -1.92
CA HIS A 173 -0.37 -11.36 -3.27
C HIS A 173 1.03 -11.96 -3.54
N ALA A 174 1.17 -13.26 -3.77
CA ALA A 174 0.20 -14.34 -3.56
C ALA A 174 0.93 -15.50 -2.89
N ALA A 175 0.23 -16.28 -2.06
CA ALA A 175 0.86 -17.37 -1.33
C ALA A 175 1.34 -18.46 -2.31
N VAL A 176 0.42 -19.19 -2.94
CA VAL A 176 0.77 -20.26 -3.89
C VAL A 176 0.53 -19.75 -5.31
N SER A 177 1.55 -19.80 -6.17
CA SER A 177 1.47 -19.31 -7.55
C SER A 177 2.46 -20.02 -8.50
N PRO A 178 2.31 -19.89 -9.83
CA PRO A 178 3.31 -20.29 -10.83
C PRO A 178 4.57 -19.40 -10.83
N GLN A 179 4.60 -18.36 -10.00
CA GLN A 179 5.79 -17.53 -9.73
C GLN A 179 6.49 -18.05 -8.45
N CYS A 180 6.60 -19.38 -8.37
CA CYS A 180 7.31 -20.13 -7.35
C CYS A 180 8.82 -19.88 -7.42
N SER A 181 9.53 -20.20 -6.34
CA SER A 181 10.98 -20.06 -6.25
C SER A 181 11.69 -20.87 -7.35
N ALA A 182 12.80 -20.35 -7.90
CA ALA A 182 13.50 -20.95 -9.06
C ALA A 182 14.00 -22.39 -8.82
N TRP A 183 14.19 -22.82 -7.56
CA TRP A 183 14.45 -24.24 -7.24
C TRP A 183 13.33 -25.18 -7.65
N ALA A 184 12.11 -24.68 -7.85
CA ALA A 184 10.98 -25.48 -8.29
C ALA A 184 11.02 -25.74 -9.81
N GLU A 185 11.94 -25.09 -10.53
CA GLU A 185 12.12 -25.23 -11.97
C GLU A 185 13.03 -26.40 -12.37
N GLU A 186 13.86 -26.87 -11.44
CA GLU A 186 14.76 -28.04 -11.57
C GLU A 186 14.57 -29.01 -10.39
N ASP A 187 13.36 -29.10 -9.85
CA ASP A 187 13.12 -29.78 -8.58
C ASP A 187 13.15 -31.30 -8.73
N HIS A 188 14.15 -31.95 -8.13
CA HIS A 188 14.27 -33.41 -8.05
C HIS A 188 13.57 -34.02 -6.83
N ARG A 189 12.90 -33.21 -6.02
CA ARG A 189 12.17 -33.65 -4.82
C ARG A 189 10.94 -34.49 -5.13
N THR A 190 10.58 -35.36 -4.20
CA THR A 190 9.35 -36.16 -4.29
C THR A 190 8.09 -35.33 -4.04
N SER A 191 6.93 -35.90 -4.37
CA SER A 191 5.62 -35.30 -4.10
C SER A 191 5.41 -34.96 -2.61
N GLU A 192 5.95 -35.78 -1.69
CA GLU A 192 5.92 -35.59 -0.25
C GLU A 192 6.78 -34.40 0.20
N GLU A 193 7.97 -34.23 -0.39
CA GLU A 193 8.88 -33.14 -0.07
C GLU A 193 8.39 -31.79 -0.62
N LEU A 194 7.77 -31.80 -1.81
CA LEU A 194 7.05 -30.65 -2.36
C LEU A 194 5.84 -30.27 -1.50
N LEU A 195 5.06 -31.26 -1.07
CA LEU A 195 3.94 -31.06 -0.15
C LEU A 195 4.42 -30.44 1.17
N LYS A 196 5.47 -31.00 1.79
CA LYS A 196 6.05 -30.45 3.01
C LYS A 196 6.47 -28.98 2.86
N ASN A 197 7.10 -28.61 1.74
CA ASN A 197 7.48 -27.22 1.51
C ASN A 197 6.26 -26.28 1.36
N LEU A 198 5.22 -26.72 0.63
CA LEU A 198 3.95 -26.01 0.54
C LEU A 198 3.36 -25.77 1.94
N GLU A 199 3.32 -26.82 2.77
CA GLU A 199 2.75 -26.76 4.12
C GLU A 199 3.51 -25.80 5.02
N GLU A 200 4.85 -25.89 5.06
CA GLU A 200 5.72 -24.98 5.80
C GLU A 200 5.51 -23.53 5.36
N TYR A 201 5.53 -23.28 4.05
CA TYR A 201 5.38 -21.95 3.46
C TYR A 201 4.03 -21.31 3.79
N VAL A 202 2.92 -21.97 3.43
CA VAL A 202 1.58 -21.43 3.62
C VAL A 202 1.28 -21.26 5.11
N THR A 203 1.68 -22.21 5.95
CA THR A 203 1.50 -22.11 7.42
C THR A 203 2.23 -20.91 8.00
N ALA A 204 3.48 -20.67 7.61
CA ALA A 204 4.27 -19.55 8.12
C ALA A 204 3.67 -18.20 7.71
N VAL A 205 3.30 -18.03 6.44
CA VAL A 205 2.65 -16.80 5.94
C VAL A 205 1.32 -16.55 6.67
N CYS A 206 0.47 -17.58 6.79
CA CYS A 206 -0.82 -17.46 7.47
C CYS A 206 -0.65 -17.04 8.94
N LYS A 207 0.15 -17.78 9.71
CA LYS A 207 0.40 -17.50 11.14
C LYS A 207 0.99 -16.11 11.36
N ARG A 208 1.89 -15.65 10.48
CA ARG A 208 2.57 -14.36 10.63
C ARG A 208 1.64 -13.15 10.47
N TYR A 209 0.61 -13.25 9.63
CA TYR A 209 -0.21 -12.11 9.24
C TYR A 209 -1.68 -12.15 9.69
N ASN A 210 -2.20 -13.29 10.15
CA ASN A 210 -3.59 -13.43 10.62
C ASN A 210 -4.01 -12.46 11.74
N GLY A 211 -3.06 -12.00 12.56
CA GLY A 211 -3.31 -11.05 13.65
C GLY A 211 -3.31 -9.57 13.22
N ARG A 212 -3.11 -9.25 11.94
CA ARG A 212 -2.92 -7.87 11.46
C ARG A 212 -4.26 -7.34 10.89
N PRO A 213 -4.96 -6.40 11.57
CA PRO A 213 -6.32 -6.02 11.21
C PRO A 213 -6.45 -5.33 9.84
N HIS A 214 -5.36 -4.71 9.37
CA HIS A 214 -5.31 -4.11 8.04
C HIS A 214 -5.07 -5.14 6.91
N VAL A 215 -4.68 -6.38 7.23
CA VAL A 215 -4.48 -7.46 6.25
C VAL A 215 -5.82 -8.16 6.02
N ARG A 216 -6.61 -7.62 5.09
CA ARG A 216 -8.00 -8.04 4.89
C ARG A 216 -8.11 -9.26 3.99
N TRP A 217 -7.27 -9.38 2.97
CA TRP A 217 -7.39 -10.37 1.90
C TRP A 217 -6.07 -11.12 1.63
N MET A 218 -6.18 -12.37 1.18
CA MET A 218 -5.04 -13.17 0.72
C MET A 218 -5.43 -14.01 -0.49
N ASP A 219 -4.62 -13.91 -1.55
CA ASP A 219 -4.63 -14.87 -2.64
C ASP A 219 -3.96 -16.15 -2.15
N VAL A 220 -4.77 -17.14 -1.76
CA VAL A 220 -4.28 -18.43 -1.27
C VAL A 220 -3.63 -19.20 -2.41
N VAL A 221 -4.30 -19.23 -3.56
CA VAL A 221 -3.78 -19.77 -4.82
C VAL A 221 -4.00 -18.78 -5.95
N ASN A 222 -3.03 -18.70 -6.85
CA ASN A 222 -3.04 -17.85 -8.02
C ASN A 222 -2.82 -18.69 -9.29
N GLU A 223 -3.52 -18.37 -10.38
CA GLU A 223 -3.27 -18.91 -11.73
C GLU A 223 -3.26 -20.45 -11.83
N THR A 224 -4.34 -21.07 -11.39
CA THR A 224 -4.42 -22.55 -11.30
C THR A 224 -4.91 -23.23 -12.58
N VAL A 225 -5.54 -22.46 -13.49
CA VAL A 225 -6.17 -22.95 -14.73
C VAL A 225 -5.60 -22.21 -15.95
N THR A 226 -5.50 -22.89 -17.08
CA THR A 226 -5.22 -22.28 -18.39
C THR A 226 -6.48 -21.73 -19.06
N ARG A 227 -6.32 -20.88 -20.09
CA ARG A 227 -7.44 -20.27 -20.84
C ARG A 227 -8.37 -21.31 -21.51
N ASP A 228 -7.83 -22.49 -21.87
CA ASP A 228 -8.57 -23.63 -22.42
C ASP A 228 -9.11 -24.61 -21.36
N GLY A 229 -9.12 -24.22 -20.07
CA GLY A 229 -9.76 -25.00 -19.01
C GLY A 229 -8.97 -26.25 -18.57
N LYS A 230 -7.65 -26.31 -18.83
CA LYS A 230 -6.75 -27.35 -18.31
C LYS A 230 -6.10 -26.87 -17.01
N TRP A 231 -5.52 -27.80 -16.25
CA TRP A 231 -4.71 -27.44 -15.08
C TRP A 231 -3.43 -26.75 -15.54
N PHE A 232 -3.11 -25.60 -14.93
CA PHE A 232 -1.81 -24.99 -15.13
C PHE A 232 -0.78 -25.82 -14.36
N GLY A 233 0.16 -26.44 -15.08
CA GLY A 233 1.18 -27.34 -14.54
C GLY A 233 2.62 -26.94 -14.92
N PRO A 234 3.60 -27.84 -14.74
CA PRO A 234 4.99 -27.62 -15.13
C PRO A 234 5.16 -27.52 -16.65
N LYS A 235 6.27 -26.95 -17.13
CA LYS A 235 6.59 -26.86 -18.56
C LYS A 235 8.06 -27.22 -18.81
N PRO A 236 8.39 -28.02 -19.85
CA PRO A 236 9.77 -28.35 -20.16
C PRO A 236 10.63 -27.11 -20.51
N GLY A 237 11.77 -26.97 -19.85
CA GLY A 237 12.76 -25.91 -20.06
C GLY A 237 12.72 -24.82 -18.99
N VAL A 238 13.82 -24.70 -18.25
CA VAL A 238 14.09 -23.71 -17.19
C VAL A 238 13.83 -22.29 -17.69
N GLY A 239 13.21 -21.43 -16.87
CA GLY A 239 12.86 -20.05 -17.24
C GLY A 239 11.51 -19.85 -17.92
N LYS A 240 10.60 -20.84 -17.91
CA LYS A 240 9.20 -20.70 -18.37
C LYS A 240 8.25 -20.54 -17.19
N TRP A 241 7.24 -19.67 -17.33
CA TRP A 241 6.14 -19.52 -16.37
C TRP A 241 5.37 -20.85 -16.21
N GLN A 242 5.54 -21.49 -15.04
CA GLN A 242 5.17 -22.88 -14.79
C GLN A 242 4.68 -23.09 -13.36
N ASN A 243 3.78 -24.05 -13.16
CA ASN A 243 3.23 -24.36 -11.85
C ASN A 243 3.73 -25.74 -11.36
N PRO A 244 4.70 -25.80 -10.42
CA PRO A 244 5.29 -27.05 -9.97
C PRO A 244 4.34 -27.85 -9.08
N TRP A 245 3.35 -27.19 -8.47
CA TRP A 245 2.56 -27.76 -7.37
C TRP A 245 1.62 -28.90 -7.79
N THR A 246 1.36 -29.06 -9.09
CA THR A 246 0.63 -30.23 -9.61
C THR A 246 1.41 -31.53 -9.48
N GLN A 247 2.74 -31.49 -9.28
CA GLN A 247 3.58 -32.66 -9.03
C GLN A 247 3.30 -33.32 -7.66
N ILE A 248 2.57 -32.64 -6.76
CA ILE A 248 2.07 -33.23 -5.51
C ILE A 248 0.97 -34.29 -5.80
N GLY A 249 0.32 -34.22 -6.97
CA GLY A 249 -0.76 -35.12 -7.37
C GLY A 249 -2.14 -34.45 -7.39
N PHE A 250 -3.18 -35.27 -7.62
CA PHE A 250 -4.56 -34.84 -7.83
C PHE A 250 -5.51 -35.60 -6.90
N ASP A 251 -6.65 -34.99 -6.53
CA ASP A 251 -7.73 -35.70 -5.84
C ASP A 251 -8.50 -36.58 -6.82
N GLU A 252 -8.08 -37.83 -6.92
CA GLU A 252 -8.70 -38.87 -7.76
C GLU A 252 -10.11 -39.28 -7.28
N THR A 253 -10.53 -38.88 -6.07
CA THR A 253 -11.84 -39.25 -5.51
C THR A 253 -12.99 -38.37 -6.00
N HIS A 254 -12.69 -37.25 -6.67
CA HIS A 254 -13.69 -36.25 -7.06
C HIS A 254 -13.67 -35.98 -8.59
N PRO A 255 -14.83 -35.90 -9.29
CA PRO A 255 -14.89 -35.77 -10.76
C PRO A 255 -14.23 -34.53 -11.38
N LEU A 256 -13.85 -33.52 -10.60
CA LEU A 256 -13.03 -32.40 -11.09
C LEU A 256 -11.55 -32.77 -11.23
N ARG A 257 -11.06 -33.79 -10.51
CA ARG A 257 -9.65 -34.16 -10.33
C ARG A 257 -8.76 -32.93 -10.08
N PRO A 258 -9.00 -32.14 -9.01
CA PRO A 258 -8.22 -30.95 -8.71
C PRO A 258 -6.83 -31.30 -8.15
N PRO A 259 -5.78 -30.52 -8.46
CA PRO A 259 -4.48 -30.65 -7.83
C PRO A 259 -4.57 -30.55 -6.30
N LEU A 260 -3.91 -31.48 -5.59
CA LEU A 260 -3.99 -31.60 -4.13
C LEU A 260 -3.54 -30.32 -3.40
N TYR A 261 -2.57 -29.60 -3.97
CA TYR A 261 -2.06 -28.34 -3.41
C TYR A 261 -3.16 -27.28 -3.21
N ILE A 262 -4.20 -27.27 -4.06
CA ILE A 262 -5.27 -26.27 -3.97
C ILE A 262 -6.08 -26.49 -2.70
N LYS A 263 -6.56 -27.72 -2.49
CA LYS A 263 -7.25 -28.12 -1.25
C LYS A 263 -6.36 -27.84 -0.04
N ARG A 264 -5.09 -28.28 -0.10
CA ARG A 264 -4.17 -28.17 1.03
C ARG A 264 -3.86 -26.72 1.43
N ALA A 265 -3.61 -25.84 0.46
CA ALA A 265 -3.34 -24.43 0.73
C ALA A 265 -4.54 -23.75 1.42
N PHE A 266 -5.77 -24.03 0.98
CA PHE A 266 -6.97 -23.50 1.63
C PHE A 266 -7.24 -24.12 3.00
N GLU A 267 -6.98 -25.42 3.23
CA GLU A 267 -7.06 -26.03 4.58
C GLU A 267 -6.16 -25.31 5.58
N LEU A 268 -4.90 -25.07 5.21
CA LEU A 268 -3.92 -24.39 6.04
C LEU A 268 -4.31 -22.94 6.28
N ALA A 269 -4.80 -22.24 5.25
CA ALA A 269 -5.27 -20.87 5.38
C ALA A 269 -6.55 -20.77 6.24
N ASN A 270 -7.46 -21.75 6.17
CA ASN A 270 -8.60 -21.85 7.08
C ASN A 270 -8.14 -22.01 8.54
N LYS A 271 -7.18 -22.90 8.78
CA LYS A 271 -6.66 -23.23 10.11
C LYS A 271 -5.79 -22.13 10.74
N HIS A 272 -5.04 -21.39 9.92
CA HIS A 272 -4.00 -20.47 10.39
C HIS A 272 -4.21 -19.00 9.99
N ALA A 273 -5.16 -18.71 9.10
CA ALA A 273 -5.58 -17.36 8.72
C ALA A 273 -7.11 -17.13 8.84
N PRO A 274 -7.79 -17.53 9.94
CA PRO A 274 -9.24 -17.38 10.08
C PRO A 274 -9.75 -15.93 9.96
N ASN A 275 -8.93 -14.91 10.26
CA ASN A 275 -9.32 -13.49 10.19
C ASN A 275 -9.12 -12.87 8.79
N ILE A 276 -8.38 -13.54 7.89
CA ILE A 276 -8.10 -13.03 6.53
C ILE A 276 -9.09 -13.65 5.54
N LYS A 277 -9.70 -12.83 4.69
CA LYS A 277 -10.54 -13.30 3.59
C LYS A 277 -9.72 -14.07 2.56
N LEU A 278 -10.15 -15.29 2.21
CA LEU A 278 -9.38 -16.24 1.41
C LEU A 278 -9.89 -16.27 -0.05
N LEU A 279 -9.01 -15.97 -1.00
CA LEU A 279 -9.36 -15.89 -2.43
C LEU A 279 -8.55 -16.85 -3.31
N ILE A 280 -9.16 -17.20 -4.44
CA ILE A 280 -8.47 -17.67 -5.64
C ILE A 280 -8.32 -16.51 -6.62
N ASN A 281 -7.11 -16.23 -7.10
CA ASN A 281 -6.83 -15.20 -8.11
C ASN A 281 -6.48 -15.85 -9.45
N GLN A 282 -6.98 -15.34 -10.57
CA GLN A 282 -6.83 -15.99 -11.88
C GLN A 282 -6.44 -15.01 -13.00
N HIS A 283 -5.37 -15.35 -13.72
CA HIS A 283 -4.99 -14.71 -14.98
C HIS A 283 -5.84 -15.23 -16.15
N GLY A 284 -6.09 -14.37 -17.13
CA GLY A 284 -6.83 -14.68 -18.36
C GLY A 284 -7.78 -13.54 -18.71
N GLY A 285 -8.59 -13.76 -19.75
CA GLY A 285 -9.73 -12.91 -20.07
C GLY A 285 -11.01 -13.47 -19.47
N MET A 286 -12.08 -13.48 -20.27
CA MET A 286 -13.37 -14.10 -19.94
C MET A 286 -13.61 -15.36 -20.77
N GLU A 287 -12.60 -16.23 -20.88
CA GLU A 287 -12.73 -17.54 -21.54
C GLU A 287 -13.62 -18.48 -20.70
N PRO A 288 -14.76 -18.98 -21.22
CA PRO A 288 -15.68 -19.81 -20.43
C PRO A 288 -15.05 -21.10 -19.87
N PRO A 289 -14.26 -21.90 -20.63
CA PRO A 289 -13.65 -23.13 -20.11
C PRO A 289 -12.75 -22.92 -18.88
N MET A 290 -12.06 -21.78 -18.83
CA MET A 290 -11.24 -21.38 -17.69
C MET A 290 -12.10 -21.03 -16.48
N TRP A 291 -13.07 -20.11 -16.65
CA TRP A 291 -13.92 -19.66 -15.55
C TRP A 291 -14.84 -20.75 -15.02
N ASP A 292 -15.35 -21.63 -15.86
CA ASP A 292 -16.17 -22.76 -15.41
C ASP A 292 -15.35 -23.77 -14.59
N LYS A 293 -14.06 -23.93 -14.89
CA LYS A 293 -13.17 -24.71 -14.01
C LYS A 293 -12.89 -23.99 -12.70
N VAL A 294 -12.66 -22.66 -12.70
CA VAL A 294 -12.48 -21.88 -11.46
C VAL A 294 -13.73 -21.95 -10.57
N LYS A 295 -14.92 -21.76 -11.13
CA LYS A 295 -16.21 -21.95 -10.43
C LYS A 295 -16.30 -23.35 -9.80
N ARG A 296 -15.91 -24.40 -10.54
CA ARG A 296 -15.89 -25.78 -10.02
C ARG A 296 -14.87 -25.99 -8.90
N ILE A 297 -13.71 -25.31 -8.90
CA ILE A 297 -12.76 -25.35 -7.77
C ILE A 297 -13.40 -24.77 -6.51
N VAL A 298 -14.07 -23.62 -6.64
CA VAL A 298 -14.77 -22.95 -5.52
C VAL A 298 -15.85 -23.85 -4.93
N LEU A 299 -16.66 -24.50 -5.78
CA LEU A 299 -17.70 -25.44 -5.35
C LEU A 299 -17.10 -26.68 -4.67
N TYR A 300 -16.04 -27.26 -5.23
CA TYR A 300 -15.32 -28.39 -4.64
C TYR A 300 -14.75 -28.07 -3.25
N LEU A 301 -14.12 -26.92 -3.06
CA LEU A 301 -13.61 -26.51 -1.74
C LEU A 301 -14.74 -26.45 -0.71
N ARG A 302 -15.90 -25.91 -1.10
CA ARG A 302 -17.08 -25.81 -0.23
C ARG A 302 -17.75 -27.15 0.06
N GLU A 303 -17.79 -28.06 -0.91
CA GLU A 303 -18.22 -29.45 -0.69
C GLU A 303 -17.36 -30.14 0.36
N LYS A 304 -16.04 -29.89 0.36
CA LYS A 304 -15.12 -30.38 1.40
C LYS A 304 -15.14 -29.57 2.70
N GLY A 305 -16.08 -28.64 2.88
CA GLY A 305 -16.24 -27.82 4.09
C GLY A 305 -15.20 -26.72 4.28
N ILE A 306 -14.45 -26.36 3.23
CA ILE A 306 -13.32 -25.42 3.30
C ILE A 306 -13.79 -24.01 2.93
N ARG A 307 -13.50 -23.01 3.77
CA ARG A 307 -13.87 -21.60 3.51
C ARG A 307 -13.09 -21.07 2.31
N ILE A 308 -13.84 -20.44 1.42
CA ILE A 308 -13.37 -19.56 0.36
C ILE A 308 -14.33 -18.36 0.31
N ASP A 309 -13.76 -17.16 0.38
CA ASP A 309 -14.47 -15.91 0.61
C ASP A 309 -14.63 -15.05 -0.65
N GLY A 310 -13.80 -15.27 -1.68
CA GLY A 310 -13.86 -14.46 -2.90
C GLY A 310 -13.14 -15.07 -4.11
N ILE A 311 -13.38 -14.48 -5.27
CA ILE A 311 -12.66 -14.79 -6.52
C ILE A 311 -12.05 -13.51 -7.10
N GLY A 312 -10.83 -13.62 -7.64
CA GLY A 312 -10.08 -12.53 -8.24
C GLY A 312 -9.83 -12.74 -9.73
N TRP A 313 -10.15 -11.73 -10.55
CA TRP A 313 -9.73 -11.64 -11.95
C TRP A 313 -8.61 -10.60 -12.08
N GLN A 314 -7.46 -11.01 -12.62
CA GLN A 314 -6.33 -10.10 -12.79
C GLN A 314 -6.66 -8.89 -13.66
N GLY A 315 -7.46 -9.01 -14.72
CA GLY A 315 -7.82 -7.85 -15.54
C GLY A 315 -6.67 -7.27 -16.36
N HIS A 316 -5.69 -8.10 -16.74
CA HIS A 316 -4.69 -7.77 -17.76
C HIS A 316 -5.31 -7.90 -19.16
N VAL A 317 -5.75 -6.78 -19.73
CA VAL A 317 -6.44 -6.73 -21.02
C VAL A 317 -5.73 -5.79 -21.99
N ASP A 318 -6.09 -5.86 -23.26
CA ASP A 318 -5.64 -4.90 -24.27
C ASP A 318 -6.74 -3.85 -24.54
N THR A 319 -6.36 -2.72 -25.11
CA THR A 319 -7.27 -1.62 -25.46
C THR A 319 -8.36 -2.08 -26.43
N GLY A 320 -9.62 -1.76 -26.13
CA GLY A 320 -10.77 -2.21 -26.92
C GLY A 320 -11.35 -3.57 -26.51
N TRP A 321 -10.88 -4.17 -25.40
CA TRP A 321 -11.42 -5.43 -24.85
C TRP A 321 -12.94 -5.39 -24.60
N GLU A 322 -13.47 -4.22 -24.24
CA GLU A 322 -14.89 -3.94 -24.00
C GLU A 322 -15.75 -3.92 -25.28
N LYS A 323 -15.13 -3.86 -26.47
CA LYS A 323 -15.86 -3.83 -27.75
C LYS A 323 -16.42 -5.19 -28.16
N ASP A 324 -15.88 -6.27 -27.59
CA ASP A 324 -16.51 -7.57 -27.66
C ASP A 324 -17.61 -7.64 -26.58
N PRO A 325 -18.91 -7.68 -26.95
CA PRO A 325 -20.00 -7.68 -25.98
C PRO A 325 -20.01 -8.94 -25.10
N ASP A 326 -19.36 -10.03 -25.53
CA ASP A 326 -19.22 -11.23 -24.72
C ASP A 326 -18.30 -11.00 -23.52
N ASN A 327 -17.29 -10.15 -23.62
CA ASN A 327 -16.36 -9.87 -22.53
C ASN A 327 -17.07 -9.18 -21.34
N LEU A 328 -17.84 -8.12 -21.61
CA LEU A 328 -18.61 -7.43 -20.57
C LEU A 328 -19.74 -8.31 -20.02
N ARG A 329 -20.47 -9.03 -20.89
CA ARG A 329 -21.55 -9.93 -20.44
C ARG A 329 -21.02 -11.02 -19.51
N ARG A 330 -19.92 -11.68 -19.87
CA ARG A 330 -19.32 -12.75 -19.06
C ARG A 330 -18.70 -12.22 -17.76
N LEU A 331 -18.16 -10.99 -17.75
CA LEU A 331 -17.72 -10.33 -16.51
C LEU A 331 -18.91 -10.09 -15.57
N ASN A 332 -20.00 -9.51 -16.06
CA ASN A 332 -21.25 -9.31 -15.31
C ASN A 332 -21.79 -10.65 -14.77
N GLU A 333 -21.93 -11.68 -15.63
CA GLU A 333 -22.35 -13.03 -15.23
C GLU A 333 -21.45 -13.64 -14.13
N LEU A 334 -20.14 -13.41 -14.20
CA LEU A 334 -19.17 -13.92 -13.21
C LEU A 334 -19.29 -13.20 -11.87
N ILE A 335 -19.50 -11.89 -11.86
CA ILE A 335 -19.74 -11.11 -10.63
C ILE A 335 -21.07 -11.53 -10.00
N THR A 336 -22.16 -11.56 -10.79
CA THR A 336 -23.46 -12.08 -10.35
C THR A 336 -23.34 -13.50 -9.78
N TRP A 337 -22.57 -14.38 -10.42
CA TRP A 337 -22.34 -15.74 -9.93
C TRP A 337 -21.61 -15.72 -8.58
N ALA A 338 -20.57 -14.91 -8.42
CA ALA A 338 -19.83 -14.78 -7.17
C ALA A 338 -20.74 -14.31 -6.02
N HIS A 339 -21.48 -13.21 -6.21
CA HIS A 339 -22.38 -12.65 -5.21
C HIS A 339 -23.51 -13.62 -4.84
N ARG A 340 -24.14 -14.31 -5.81
CA ARG A 340 -25.12 -15.38 -5.55
C ARG A 340 -24.54 -16.52 -4.70
N HIS A 341 -23.25 -16.80 -4.84
CA HIS A 341 -22.54 -17.77 -4.01
C HIS A 341 -21.96 -17.16 -2.72
N LYS A 342 -22.31 -15.93 -2.33
CA LYS A 342 -21.78 -15.27 -1.12
C LYS A 342 -20.24 -15.17 -1.16
N LEU A 343 -19.68 -14.81 -2.31
CA LEU A 343 -18.26 -14.55 -2.55
C LEU A 343 -18.08 -13.07 -2.87
N GLU A 344 -16.99 -12.46 -2.40
CA GLU A 344 -16.54 -11.17 -2.91
C GLU A 344 -15.98 -11.32 -4.33
N PHE A 345 -16.17 -10.32 -5.20
CA PHE A 345 -15.55 -10.30 -6.53
C PHE A 345 -14.46 -9.22 -6.63
N HIS A 346 -13.27 -9.61 -7.04
CA HIS A 346 -12.12 -8.72 -7.06
C HIS A 346 -11.57 -8.56 -8.48
N VAL A 347 -11.44 -7.34 -8.97
CA VAL A 347 -10.51 -7.04 -10.08
C VAL A 347 -9.18 -6.64 -9.46
N THR A 348 -8.15 -7.44 -9.74
CA THR A 348 -7.02 -7.58 -8.82
C THR A 348 -5.70 -7.00 -9.32
N GLU A 349 -5.54 -6.82 -10.62
CA GLU A 349 -4.28 -6.41 -11.26
C GLU A 349 -4.54 -5.60 -12.54
N ASN A 350 -5.58 -4.76 -12.57
CA ASN A 350 -6.09 -4.22 -13.82
C ASN A 350 -5.06 -3.35 -14.54
N THR A 351 -4.80 -3.71 -15.79
CA THR A 351 -3.90 -3.02 -16.72
C THR A 351 -4.50 -3.13 -18.12
N VAL A 352 -4.53 -2.03 -18.86
CA VAL A 352 -5.10 -1.97 -20.22
C VAL A 352 -3.99 -1.59 -21.20
N TRP A 353 -3.43 -2.56 -21.92
CA TRP A 353 -2.29 -2.30 -22.80
C TRP A 353 -2.69 -1.65 -24.14
N MET A 354 -1.93 -0.65 -24.59
CA MET A 354 -2.02 -0.10 -25.94
C MET A 354 -1.04 -0.86 -26.85
N ARG A 355 -1.49 -1.99 -27.42
CA ARG A 355 -0.69 -2.84 -28.33
C ARG A 355 -1.13 -2.69 -29.78
N ARG A 356 -0.22 -3.05 -30.71
CA ARG A 356 -0.51 -3.29 -32.13
C ARG A 356 -1.29 -2.11 -32.77
N GLU A 357 -2.43 -2.38 -33.41
CA GLU A 357 -3.33 -1.40 -34.02
C GLU A 357 -3.89 -0.36 -33.04
N ASN A 358 -3.85 -0.62 -31.73
CA ASN A 358 -4.23 0.32 -30.68
C ASN A 358 -3.02 1.03 -30.03
N ALA A 359 -1.83 0.97 -30.62
CA ALA A 359 -0.68 1.73 -30.15
C ALA A 359 -0.99 3.24 -30.14
N ASN A 360 -0.86 3.88 -28.97
CA ASN A 360 -1.22 5.27 -28.70
C ASN A 360 -2.74 5.60 -28.69
N ASN A 361 -3.63 4.62 -28.70
CA ASN A 361 -5.08 4.84 -28.55
C ASN A 361 -5.49 5.16 -27.09
N ALA A 362 -5.12 6.35 -26.60
CA ALA A 362 -5.34 6.76 -25.22
C ALA A 362 -6.83 6.87 -24.82
N GLU A 363 -7.70 7.28 -25.76
CA GLU A 363 -9.15 7.34 -25.53
C GLU A 363 -9.79 5.94 -25.52
N GLY A 364 -9.34 5.03 -26.40
CA GLY A 364 -9.74 3.62 -26.34
C GLY A 364 -9.32 2.98 -25.01
N GLN A 365 -8.08 3.22 -24.56
CA GLN A 365 -7.61 2.75 -23.26
C GLN A 365 -8.49 3.29 -22.12
N ALA A 366 -8.90 4.55 -22.22
CA ALA A 366 -9.79 5.18 -21.25
C ALA A 366 -11.19 4.56 -21.25
N ALA A 367 -11.75 4.22 -22.43
CA ALA A 367 -13.00 3.50 -22.57
C ALA A 367 -12.95 2.10 -21.94
N THR A 368 -11.88 1.32 -22.18
CA THR A 368 -11.72 -0.02 -21.59
C THR A 368 -11.64 0.04 -20.06
N PHE A 369 -10.85 0.96 -19.49
CA PHE A 369 -10.77 1.14 -18.04
C PHE A 369 -12.13 1.55 -17.45
N ALA A 370 -12.83 2.49 -18.07
CA ALA A 370 -14.14 2.94 -17.62
C ALA A 370 -15.20 1.83 -17.69
N ALA A 371 -15.20 1.02 -18.75
CA ALA A 371 -16.15 -0.08 -18.90
C ALA A 371 -15.99 -1.13 -17.78
N ILE A 372 -14.75 -1.56 -17.51
CA ILE A 372 -14.46 -2.52 -16.42
C ILE A 372 -14.87 -1.95 -15.05
N VAL A 373 -14.54 -0.69 -14.77
CA VAL A 373 -14.91 -0.03 -13.51
C VAL A 373 -16.43 0.12 -13.40
N ARG A 374 -17.13 0.53 -14.47
CA ARG A 374 -18.60 0.68 -14.48
C ARG A 374 -19.31 -0.64 -14.17
N THR A 375 -18.91 -1.75 -14.78
CA THR A 375 -19.51 -3.06 -14.50
C THR A 375 -19.33 -3.48 -13.03
N LEU A 376 -18.21 -3.15 -12.39
CA LEU A 376 -18.06 -3.36 -10.94
C LEU A 376 -18.99 -2.48 -10.11
N LEU A 377 -19.13 -1.20 -10.49
CA LEU A 377 -19.98 -0.23 -9.81
C LEU A 377 -21.47 -0.58 -9.89
N GLU A 378 -21.91 -1.24 -10.96
CA GLU A 378 -23.27 -1.78 -11.12
C GLU A 378 -23.57 -2.89 -10.11
N HIS A 379 -22.59 -3.75 -9.80
CA HIS A 379 -22.72 -4.82 -8.80
C HIS A 379 -22.36 -4.41 -7.37
N ALA A 380 -21.84 -3.19 -7.14
CA ALA A 380 -21.43 -2.76 -5.81
C ALA A 380 -22.59 -2.78 -4.80
N GLU A 381 -23.83 -2.57 -5.25
CA GLU A 381 -25.00 -2.64 -4.37
C GLU A 381 -25.40 -4.08 -3.97
N GLU A 382 -24.95 -5.09 -4.72
CA GLU A 382 -25.29 -6.51 -4.52
C GLU A 382 -24.32 -7.25 -3.60
N GLY A 383 -23.05 -6.79 -3.55
CA GLY A 383 -22.00 -7.41 -2.75
C GLY A 383 -20.66 -6.69 -2.90
N VAL A 384 -19.68 -7.10 -2.07
CA VAL A 384 -18.35 -6.49 -2.09
C VAL A 384 -17.68 -6.70 -3.45
N VAL A 385 -17.21 -5.58 -4.01
CA VAL A 385 -16.37 -5.54 -5.20
C VAL A 385 -15.07 -4.78 -4.93
N THR A 386 -13.99 -5.14 -5.60
CA THR A 386 -12.75 -4.36 -5.57
C THR A 386 -12.22 -4.08 -6.97
N TRP A 387 -11.47 -2.98 -7.11
CA TRP A 387 -10.71 -2.68 -8.31
C TRP A 387 -9.30 -2.20 -7.94
N ASN A 388 -8.27 -2.94 -8.35
CA ASN A 388 -6.87 -2.65 -8.02
C ASN A 388 -6.03 -2.44 -9.28
N ALA A 389 -5.37 -1.28 -9.41
CA ALA A 389 -4.44 -0.97 -10.49
C ALA A 389 -3.04 -1.59 -10.24
N TRP A 390 -2.47 -2.27 -11.23
CA TRP A 390 -1.27 -3.10 -11.03
C TRP A 390 0.07 -2.35 -11.06
N GLN A 391 0.11 -1.17 -11.67
CA GLN A 391 1.24 -0.26 -11.66
C GLN A 391 0.74 1.18 -11.61
N MET A 392 1.52 2.07 -11.00
CA MET A 392 1.19 3.49 -10.92
C MET A 392 1.51 4.21 -12.23
N ARG A 393 2.75 4.13 -12.73
CA ARG A 393 3.18 4.76 -13.98
C ARG A 393 3.48 3.75 -15.09
N ASP A 394 3.42 4.22 -16.33
CA ASP A 394 3.87 3.45 -17.49
C ASP A 394 5.34 3.01 -17.41
N SER A 395 6.20 3.73 -16.67
CA SER A 395 7.61 3.34 -16.41
C SER A 395 7.80 2.32 -15.28
N ASP A 396 6.76 2.01 -14.50
CA ASP A 396 6.84 1.08 -13.36
C ASP A 396 6.65 -0.39 -13.76
N THR A 397 6.37 -0.66 -15.04
CA THR A 397 6.07 -1.99 -15.57
C THR A 397 7.21 -2.53 -16.46
N GLN A 398 7.31 -3.87 -16.55
CA GLN A 398 8.22 -4.55 -17.48
C GLN A 398 7.85 -4.37 -18.96
N ARG A 399 6.70 -3.73 -19.24
CA ARG A 399 6.16 -3.54 -20.60
C ARG A 399 5.76 -2.08 -20.85
N ALA A 400 6.66 -1.16 -20.49
CA ALA A 400 6.44 0.29 -20.53
C ALA A 400 6.04 0.81 -21.92
N GLU A 401 6.50 0.15 -22.98
CA GLU A 401 6.19 0.42 -24.37
C GLU A 401 4.70 0.36 -24.71
N PHE A 402 3.91 -0.49 -24.02
CA PHE A 402 2.46 -0.56 -24.22
C PHE A 402 1.67 0.32 -23.25
N ARG A 403 2.35 1.13 -22.42
CA ARG A 403 1.78 2.27 -21.69
C ARG A 403 0.46 1.92 -20.96
N GLY A 404 0.46 0.84 -20.17
CA GLY A 404 -0.76 0.17 -19.72
C GLY A 404 -1.54 0.80 -18.55
N THR A 405 -1.02 1.87 -17.94
CA THR A 405 -1.48 2.33 -16.61
C THR A 405 -2.31 3.62 -16.66
N LEU A 406 -2.72 4.15 -15.50
CA LEU A 406 -3.46 5.41 -15.39
C LEU A 406 -2.58 6.67 -15.53
N PHE A 407 -1.27 6.54 -15.32
CA PHE A 407 -0.32 7.67 -15.34
C PHE A 407 0.82 7.41 -16.31
N ASP A 408 1.28 8.43 -17.02
CA ASP A 408 2.44 8.28 -17.90
C ASP A 408 3.74 8.10 -17.09
N SER A 409 4.85 7.86 -17.78
CA SER A 409 6.17 7.66 -17.15
C SER A 409 6.66 8.83 -16.29
N ALA A 410 6.12 10.04 -16.49
CA ALA A 410 6.37 11.25 -15.70
C ALA A 410 5.31 11.48 -14.60
N GLY A 411 4.42 10.52 -14.36
CA GLY A 411 3.37 10.59 -13.34
C GLY A 411 2.19 11.49 -13.71
N ARG A 412 2.05 11.92 -14.97
CA ARG A 412 0.91 12.74 -15.40
C ARG A 412 -0.33 11.86 -15.60
N PRO A 413 -1.53 12.28 -15.15
CA PRO A 413 -2.76 11.54 -15.37
C PRO A 413 -3.10 11.47 -16.86
N LYS A 414 -3.37 10.25 -17.35
CA LYS A 414 -3.80 9.99 -18.73
C LYS A 414 -5.34 10.13 -18.84
N PRO A 415 -5.92 10.16 -20.07
CA PRO A 415 -7.37 10.11 -20.25
C PRO A 415 -8.06 8.98 -19.47
N SER A 416 -7.38 7.84 -19.30
CA SER A 416 -7.84 6.70 -18.49
C SER A 416 -8.05 7.03 -17.02
N TYR A 417 -7.17 7.81 -16.38
CA TYR A 417 -7.39 8.30 -15.01
C TYR A 417 -8.69 9.10 -14.93
N TYR A 418 -8.90 10.03 -15.86
CA TYR A 418 -10.08 10.89 -15.86
C TYR A 418 -11.37 10.14 -16.20
N ALA A 419 -11.30 9.07 -17.00
CA ALA A 419 -12.44 8.21 -17.28
C ALA A 419 -12.86 7.42 -16.03
N VAL A 420 -11.92 6.77 -15.33
CA VAL A 420 -12.19 6.10 -14.03
C VAL A 420 -12.72 7.10 -13.00
N GLN A 421 -12.13 8.30 -12.89
CA GLN A 421 -12.59 9.36 -11.99
C GLN A 421 -14.05 9.76 -12.26
N ARG A 422 -14.48 9.84 -13.53
CA ARG A 422 -15.88 10.14 -13.89
C ARG A 422 -16.84 9.03 -13.48
N GLU A 423 -16.51 7.77 -13.74
CA GLU A 423 -17.37 6.64 -13.35
C GLU A 423 -17.55 6.58 -11.82
N LEU A 424 -16.46 6.72 -11.07
CA LEU A 424 -16.49 6.76 -9.59
C LEU A 424 -17.30 7.96 -9.08
N ALA A 425 -17.13 9.16 -9.65
CA ALA A 425 -17.87 10.36 -9.22
C ALA A 425 -19.37 10.26 -9.54
N ALA A 426 -19.71 9.72 -10.71
CA ALA A 426 -21.10 9.50 -11.10
C ALA A 426 -21.77 8.45 -10.19
N TRP A 427 -21.07 7.37 -9.84
CA TRP A 427 -21.58 6.36 -8.92
C TRP A 427 -21.70 6.89 -7.49
N ALA A 428 -20.68 7.56 -6.95
CA ALA A 428 -20.71 8.11 -5.60
C ALA A 428 -21.86 9.12 -5.40
N SER A 429 -22.14 9.94 -6.42
CA SER A 429 -23.30 10.83 -6.44
C SER A 429 -24.63 10.06 -6.32
N ARG A 430 -24.82 8.98 -7.11
CA ARG A 430 -26.01 8.11 -7.03
C ARG A 430 -26.11 7.39 -5.69
N TRP A 431 -25.01 6.80 -5.21
CA TRP A 431 -24.96 6.10 -3.92
C TRP A 431 -25.37 7.01 -2.76
N ASN A 432 -24.88 8.26 -2.75
CA ASN A 432 -25.26 9.23 -1.75
C ASN A 432 -26.75 9.61 -1.84
N GLN A 433 -27.30 9.80 -3.04
CA GLN A 433 -28.75 10.06 -3.20
C GLN A 433 -29.61 8.88 -2.74
N THR A 434 -29.31 7.66 -3.20
CA THR A 434 -30.07 6.45 -2.87
C THR A 434 -29.96 6.08 -1.39
N SER A 435 -28.79 6.26 -0.76
CA SER A 435 -28.60 5.97 0.68
C SER A 435 -29.43 6.91 1.57
N HIS A 436 -29.55 8.19 1.22
CA HIS A 436 -30.44 9.13 1.93
C HIS A 436 -31.92 8.77 1.74
N GLN A 437 -32.31 8.22 0.60
CA GLN A 437 -33.67 7.71 0.38
C GLN A 437 -33.93 6.39 1.14
N ARG A 438 -32.95 5.48 1.20
CA ARG A 438 -33.03 4.23 1.99
C ARG A 438 -33.18 4.52 3.49
N THR A 439 -32.49 5.53 4.02
CA THR A 439 -32.66 5.93 5.43
C THR A 439 -33.98 6.66 5.67
N ALA A 440 -34.47 7.48 4.73
CA ALA A 440 -35.78 8.13 4.85
C ALA A 440 -36.95 7.14 4.79
N ALA A 441 -36.90 6.14 3.90
CA ALA A 441 -37.97 5.15 3.72
C ALA A 441 -38.09 4.14 4.89
N ALA A 442 -37.03 3.95 5.67
CA ALA A 442 -37.00 3.01 6.80
C ALA A 442 -37.58 3.59 8.13
N THR A 443 -38.22 4.75 8.09
CA THR A 443 -38.58 5.52 9.31
C THR A 443 -39.76 4.95 10.11
N THR A 444 -40.50 3.95 9.60
CA THR A 444 -41.79 3.54 10.19
C THR A 444 -41.73 2.45 11.28
N THR A 445 -40.60 1.78 11.52
CA THR A 445 -40.46 0.79 12.63
C THR A 445 -39.03 0.70 13.16
N ARG A 446 -38.65 1.63 14.04
CA ARG A 446 -37.33 1.67 14.67
C ARG A 446 -37.21 0.68 15.84
N VAL A 447 -36.78 -0.55 15.56
CA VAL A 447 -35.98 -1.31 16.54
C VAL A 447 -34.59 -0.67 16.56
N ALA A 448 -34.17 -0.14 17.71
CA ALA A 448 -32.98 0.69 17.81
C ALA A 448 -31.67 -0.11 17.72
N ALA A 449 -31.24 -0.42 16.49
CA ALA A 449 -29.85 -0.75 16.24
C ALA A 449 -28.96 0.43 16.68
N LYS A 450 -27.96 0.15 17.51
CA LYS A 450 -27.07 1.15 18.10
C LYS A 450 -26.20 1.77 17.00
N ALA A 451 -26.53 3.00 16.60
CA ALA A 451 -25.75 3.74 15.60
C ALA A 451 -24.24 3.76 15.97
N PRO A 452 -23.33 3.66 14.99
CA PRO A 452 -21.90 3.74 15.26
C PRO A 452 -21.60 5.05 15.99
N ARG A 453 -20.92 4.95 17.13
CA ARG A 453 -20.61 6.12 17.96
C ARG A 453 -19.57 6.99 17.23
N PRO A 454 -19.79 8.31 17.12
CA PRO A 454 -18.79 9.19 16.52
C PRO A 454 -17.53 9.20 17.39
N ASN A 455 -16.36 9.17 16.75
CA ASN A 455 -15.09 9.45 17.42
C ASN A 455 -14.96 10.96 17.56
N ILE A 456 -15.12 11.48 18.79
CA ILE A 456 -15.03 12.92 19.07
C ILE A 456 -13.63 13.22 19.58
N VAL A 457 -12.90 14.08 18.88
CA VAL A 457 -11.59 14.60 19.31
C VAL A 457 -11.79 16.02 19.84
N LEU A 458 -11.53 16.22 21.12
CA LEU A 458 -11.55 17.54 21.76
C LEU A 458 -10.10 18.05 21.87
N VAL A 459 -9.81 19.16 21.20
CA VAL A 459 -8.51 19.85 21.29
C VAL A 459 -8.67 21.03 22.26
N LEU A 460 -7.94 20.98 23.37
CA LEU A 460 -7.91 22.05 24.38
C LEU A 460 -6.53 22.74 24.33
N ALA A 461 -6.54 24.07 24.39
CA ALA A 461 -5.33 24.88 24.55
C ALA A 461 -5.39 25.60 25.90
N ASP A 462 -4.30 25.55 26.66
CA ASP A 462 -4.16 26.34 27.88
C ASP A 462 -3.90 27.82 27.50
N ASP A 463 -4.40 28.74 28.32
CA ASP A 463 -4.26 30.21 28.21
C ASP A 463 -4.78 30.85 26.90
N LEU A 464 -5.59 30.13 26.11
CA LEU A 464 -6.23 30.67 24.90
C LEU A 464 -7.46 31.54 25.23
N GLY A 465 -7.28 32.86 25.19
CA GLY A 465 -8.36 33.84 25.30
C GLY A 465 -9.22 33.94 24.03
N TRP A 466 -10.46 34.42 24.19
CA TRP A 466 -11.43 34.63 23.10
C TRP A 466 -10.88 35.46 21.92
N THR A 467 -10.06 36.48 22.21
CA THR A 467 -9.42 37.36 21.21
C THR A 467 -8.12 36.80 20.62
N GLY A 468 -7.79 35.53 20.88
CA GLY A 468 -6.49 34.92 20.52
C GLY A 468 -6.40 34.30 19.12
N LEU A 469 -7.49 34.30 18.33
CA LEU A 469 -7.54 33.66 17.00
C LEU A 469 -8.08 34.63 15.93
N GLY A 470 -7.55 34.55 14.71
CA GLY A 470 -8.02 35.33 13.56
C GLY A 470 -9.50 35.09 13.27
N CYS A 471 -9.98 33.86 13.41
CA CYS A 471 -11.39 33.52 13.27
C CYS A 471 -12.33 34.10 14.35
N TYR A 472 -11.79 34.73 15.40
CA TYR A 472 -12.55 35.55 16.37
C TYR A 472 -12.18 37.05 16.31
N GLY A 473 -11.50 37.49 15.25
CA GLY A 473 -11.16 38.89 15.00
C GLY A 473 -9.81 39.34 15.56
N SER A 474 -8.89 38.42 15.86
CA SER A 474 -7.52 38.78 16.23
C SER A 474 -6.72 39.23 15.01
N GLU A 475 -6.17 40.44 15.05
CA GLU A 475 -5.22 40.94 14.04
C GLU A 475 -3.74 40.75 14.48
N PHE A 476 -3.51 40.29 15.71
CA PHE A 476 -2.16 40.19 16.30
C PHE A 476 -1.50 38.81 16.09
N TYR A 477 -2.29 37.75 15.90
CA TYR A 477 -1.79 36.37 15.72
C TYR A 477 -2.24 35.78 14.39
N GLU A 478 -1.30 35.24 13.62
CA GLU A 478 -1.61 34.46 12.41
C GLU A 478 -2.02 33.03 12.78
N THR A 479 -3.29 32.67 12.53
CA THR A 479 -3.83 31.35 12.90
C THR A 479 -4.36 30.51 11.72
N PRO A 480 -3.69 30.49 10.55
CA PRO A 480 -4.28 30.07 9.27
C PRO A 480 -4.85 28.65 9.24
N GLN A 481 -4.32 27.72 10.04
CA GLN A 481 -4.87 26.36 10.14
C GLN A 481 -6.14 26.30 10.99
N ILE A 482 -6.24 27.10 12.06
CA ILE A 482 -7.44 27.21 12.90
C ILE A 482 -8.54 27.96 12.15
N ASP A 483 -8.17 28.99 11.38
CA ASP A 483 -9.10 29.77 10.56
C ASP A 483 -9.67 28.93 9.41
N ARG A 484 -8.83 28.08 8.81
CA ARG A 484 -9.29 27.06 7.84
C ARG A 484 -10.21 26.02 8.48
N LEU A 485 -9.95 25.57 9.71
CA LEU A 485 -10.87 24.67 10.42
C LEU A 485 -12.21 25.34 10.74
N ALA A 486 -12.18 26.59 11.21
CA ALA A 486 -13.39 27.36 11.53
C ALA A 486 -14.27 27.64 10.30
N SER A 487 -13.67 27.91 9.14
CA SER A 487 -14.39 28.10 7.86
C SER A 487 -14.90 26.82 7.22
N GLN A 488 -14.36 25.65 7.60
CA GLN A 488 -14.79 24.33 7.12
C GLN A 488 -15.76 23.63 8.10
N GLY A 489 -16.15 24.28 9.20
CA GLY A 489 -16.96 23.68 10.26
C GLY A 489 -17.95 24.65 10.91
N VAL A 490 -18.41 24.31 12.11
CA VAL A 490 -19.31 25.16 12.91
C VAL A 490 -18.47 25.93 13.94
N ARG A 491 -18.41 27.26 13.80
CA ARG A 491 -17.78 28.16 14.77
C ARG A 491 -18.80 28.60 15.83
N PHE A 492 -18.57 28.24 17.08
CA PHE A 492 -19.40 28.69 18.20
C PHE A 492 -18.99 30.11 18.64
N THR A 493 -19.98 30.99 18.83
CA THR A 493 -19.73 32.34 19.38
C THR A 493 -19.98 32.46 20.88
N ALA A 494 -20.46 31.39 21.51
CA ALA A 494 -20.71 31.29 22.95
C ALA A 494 -20.28 29.89 23.42
N ALA A 495 -18.99 29.74 23.73
CA ALA A 495 -18.38 28.52 24.23
C ALA A 495 -17.53 28.85 25.46
N PHE A 496 -18.13 28.71 26.64
CA PHE A 496 -17.52 29.13 27.91
C PHE A 496 -16.73 27.99 28.56
N SER A 497 -15.59 28.31 29.17
CA SER A 497 -14.86 27.39 30.04
C SER A 497 -15.60 27.19 31.36
N ALA A 498 -15.43 26.03 32.00
CA ALA A 498 -16.06 25.73 33.30
C ALA A 498 -15.49 26.58 34.46
N GLY A 499 -14.32 27.18 34.26
CA GLY A 499 -13.69 28.13 35.17
C GLY A 499 -12.70 29.04 34.44
N ALA A 500 -12.30 30.13 35.09
CA ALA A 500 -11.39 31.14 34.52
C ALA A 500 -9.90 30.74 34.50
N THR A 501 -9.55 29.56 35.03
CA THR A 501 -8.18 29.04 35.06
C THR A 501 -8.11 27.63 34.44
N CYS A 502 -6.97 27.34 33.80
CA CYS A 502 -6.80 26.15 32.96
C CYS A 502 -6.95 24.82 33.72
N ALA A 503 -6.41 24.73 34.94
CA ALA A 503 -6.48 23.54 35.77
C ALA A 503 -7.93 23.09 36.12
N PRO A 504 -8.80 23.93 36.74
CA PRO A 504 -10.18 23.53 37.01
C PRO A 504 -11.02 23.37 35.74
N SER A 505 -10.77 24.16 34.69
CA SER A 505 -11.46 23.97 33.39
C SER A 505 -11.20 22.57 32.83
N ARG A 506 -9.92 22.14 32.79
CA ARG A 506 -9.51 20.80 32.36
C ARG A 506 -10.04 19.71 33.28
N ALA A 507 -10.01 19.90 34.60
CA ALA A 507 -10.58 18.95 35.56
C ALA A 507 -12.09 18.74 35.33
N SER A 508 -12.84 19.82 35.09
CA SER A 508 -14.27 19.75 34.74
C SER A 508 -14.52 19.03 33.41
N ILE A 509 -13.71 19.26 32.37
CA ILE A 509 -13.81 18.55 31.10
C ILE A 509 -13.55 17.05 31.27
N MET A 510 -12.53 16.66 32.04
CA MET A 510 -12.13 15.26 32.22
C MET A 510 -13.09 14.45 33.10
N THR A 511 -13.80 15.10 34.03
CA THR A 511 -14.66 14.44 35.03
C THR A 511 -16.16 14.61 34.78
N GLY A 512 -16.56 15.63 34.01
CA GLY A 512 -17.95 16.04 33.87
C GLY A 512 -18.53 16.79 35.08
N LEU A 513 -17.73 17.17 36.07
CA LEU A 513 -18.17 17.87 37.27
C LEU A 513 -17.91 19.39 37.19
N TYR A 514 -18.77 20.20 37.81
CA TYR A 514 -18.55 21.64 37.95
C TYR A 514 -17.36 21.96 38.86
N THR A 515 -16.70 23.09 38.64
CA THR A 515 -15.49 23.51 39.37
C THR A 515 -15.57 23.39 40.90
N PRO A 516 -16.68 23.75 41.60
CA PRO A 516 -16.78 23.61 43.06
C PRO A 516 -16.84 22.17 43.60
N ALA A 517 -16.99 21.17 42.72
CA ALA A 517 -16.99 19.76 43.12
C ALA A 517 -15.58 19.17 43.20
N HIS A 518 -14.58 19.84 42.63
CA HIS A 518 -13.16 19.49 42.79
C HIS A 518 -12.68 20.01 44.14
N ARG A 519 -12.05 19.14 44.94
CA ARG A 519 -11.52 19.45 46.28
C ARG A 519 -9.99 19.48 46.28
#